data_AF-A0AAE0YAF3-F1
#
_entry.id   AF-A0AAE0YAF3-F1
#
_cell.length_a   1.000
_cell.length_b   1.000
_cell.length_c   1.000
_cell.angle_alpha   90.00
_cell.angle_beta   90.00
_cell.angle_gamma   90.00
#
_symmetry.space_group_name_H-M   'P 1'
#
loop_
_entity.id
_entity.type
_entity.pdbx_description
1 polymer ?
#
loop_
_entity_poly.entity_id
_entity_poly.type
_entity_poly.pdbx_seq_one_letter_code
_entity_poly.pdbx_strand_id
1 'polypeptide(L)'
;MHKLPAFVDRKDDLDSWLLGFERFATSGWPKESWCTSLSALLTGRALEAFCRLSETEATDYDRVKGVLQKRYNLTEDGYRQRFRTCSPEEGENPSMFIVRLKTYLERWMKLAEAPLTYEALRDLFVKEQFLN
;
A
#
# COMPACT_ATOMS: atom_id res chain seq x y z
N MET A 1 12.88 -24.18 2.49
CA MET A 1 11.69 -23.41 2.06
C MET A 1 11.87 -21.98 2.58
N HIS A 2 12.08 -21.00 1.70
CA HIS A 2 12.25 -19.60 2.10
C HIS A 2 10.93 -19.12 2.73
N LYS A 3 10.95 -18.65 3.97
CA LYS A 3 9.77 -18.10 4.65
C LYS A 3 9.77 -16.59 4.45
N LEU A 4 8.66 -16.04 3.97
CA LEU A 4 8.45 -14.60 3.93
C LEU A 4 8.53 -14.07 5.39
N PRO A 5 9.28 -13.00 5.68
CA PRO A 5 9.27 -12.42 7.02
C PRO A 5 7.89 -11.86 7.36
N ALA A 6 7.53 -11.91 8.65
CA ALA A 6 6.33 -11.24 9.14
C ALA A 6 6.43 -9.74 8.87
N PHE A 7 5.30 -9.13 8.51
CA PHE A 7 5.13 -7.69 8.41
C PHE A 7 5.27 -7.07 9.81
N VAL A 8 6.13 -6.07 9.96
CA VAL A 8 6.33 -5.34 11.22
C VAL A 8 5.67 -3.96 11.12
N ASP A 9 4.56 -3.77 11.83
CA ASP A 9 3.84 -2.50 11.84
C ASP A 9 4.75 -1.33 12.27
N ARG A 10 4.59 -0.18 11.61
CA ARG A 10 5.40 1.05 11.77
C ARG A 10 6.86 0.96 11.29
N LYS A 11 7.37 -0.22 10.97
CA LYS A 11 8.71 -0.41 10.41
C LYS A 11 8.65 -0.67 8.90
N ASP A 12 7.75 -1.55 8.49
CA ASP A 12 7.65 -1.96 7.09
C ASP A 12 6.62 -1.10 6.33
N ASP A 13 6.90 -0.82 5.06
CA ASP A 13 5.91 -0.24 4.15
C ASP A 13 4.95 -1.33 3.67
N LEU A 14 3.67 -1.21 4.05
CA LEU A 14 2.66 -2.23 3.77
C LEU A 14 2.46 -2.48 2.27
N ASP A 15 2.51 -1.44 1.42
CA ASP A 15 2.31 -1.59 -0.03
C ASP A 15 3.42 -2.44 -0.65
N SER A 16 4.67 -2.13 -0.31
CA SER A 16 5.85 -2.89 -0.76
C SER A 16 5.85 -4.31 -0.20
N TRP A 17 5.46 -4.49 1.07
CA TRP A 17 5.39 -5.81 1.70
C TRP A 17 4.29 -6.68 1.08
N LEU A 18 3.09 -6.14 0.84
CA LEU A 18 1.99 -6.84 0.18
C LEU A 18 2.38 -7.28 -1.24
N LEU A 19 3.07 -6.43 -2.00
CA LEU A 19 3.57 -6.80 -3.32
C LEU A 19 4.56 -7.98 -3.24
N GLY A 20 5.43 -8.00 -2.22
CA GLY A 20 6.32 -9.11 -1.95
C GLY A 20 5.57 -10.40 -1.61
N PHE A 21 4.56 -10.30 -0.74
CA PHE A 21 3.67 -11.39 -0.39
C PHE A 21 2.97 -11.98 -1.63
N GLU A 22 2.37 -11.14 -2.47
CA GLU A 22 1.64 -11.56 -3.68
C GLU A 22 2.55 -12.30 -4.67
N ARG A 23 3.75 -11.78 -4.91
CA ARG A 23 4.75 -12.43 -5.76
C ARG A 23 5.15 -13.79 -5.22
N PHE A 24 5.34 -13.90 -3.91
CA PHE A 24 5.68 -15.15 -3.25
C PHE A 24 4.51 -16.15 -3.35
N ALA A 25 3.29 -15.72 -3.02
CA ALA A 25 2.12 -16.57 -3.05
C ALA A 25 1.78 -17.07 -4.47
N THR A 26 1.92 -16.20 -5.48
CA THR A 26 1.71 -16.56 -6.89
C THR A 26 2.70 -17.62 -7.39
N SER A 27 3.87 -17.76 -6.74
CA SER A 27 4.90 -18.74 -7.12
C SER A 27 4.56 -20.20 -6.80
N GLY A 28 3.38 -20.49 -6.21
CA GLY A 28 2.92 -21.87 -6.05
C GLY A 28 1.95 -22.12 -4.90
N TRP A 29 1.34 -21.10 -4.29
CA TRP A 29 0.35 -21.28 -3.22
C TRP A 29 -1.08 -21.31 -3.78
N PRO A 30 -1.94 -22.24 -3.31
CA PRO A 30 -3.37 -22.21 -3.61
C PRO A 30 -4.00 -20.89 -3.15
N LYS A 31 -4.88 -20.27 -3.94
CA LYS A 31 -5.43 -18.95 -3.62
C LYS A 31 -6.22 -18.95 -2.31
N GLU A 32 -6.81 -20.08 -1.96
CA GLU A 32 -7.58 -20.33 -0.74
C GLU A 32 -6.72 -20.26 0.54
N SER A 33 -5.41 -20.51 0.43
CA SER A 33 -4.50 -20.42 1.57
C SER A 33 -3.93 -19.03 1.81
N TRP A 34 -4.11 -18.09 0.86
CA TRP A 34 -3.48 -16.77 0.91
C TRP A 34 -3.88 -16.00 2.17
N CYS A 35 -5.17 -15.95 2.50
CA CYS A 35 -5.64 -15.19 3.66
C CYS A 35 -5.13 -15.77 4.98
N THR A 36 -5.10 -17.10 5.10
CA THR A 36 -4.58 -17.80 6.28
C THR A 36 -3.07 -17.58 6.44
N SER A 37 -2.32 -17.64 5.34
CA SER A 37 -0.89 -17.36 5.35
C SER A 37 -0.60 -15.88 5.63
N LEU A 38 -1.40 -14.98 5.06
CA LEU A 38 -1.30 -13.54 5.27
C LEU A 38 -1.50 -13.22 6.75
N SER A 39 -2.60 -13.68 7.36
CA SER A 39 -2.92 -13.37 8.76
C SER A 39 -1.83 -13.82 9.74
N ALA A 40 -1.19 -14.97 9.49
CA ALA A 40 -0.06 -15.46 10.28
C ALA A 40 1.20 -14.58 10.17
N LEU A 41 1.29 -13.76 9.13
CA LEU A 41 2.42 -12.87 8.86
C LEU A 41 2.13 -11.40 9.22
N LEU A 42 0.89 -11.04 9.53
CA LEU A 42 0.54 -9.68 9.94
C LEU A 42 0.85 -9.45 11.42
N THR A 43 1.20 -8.22 11.77
CA THR A 43 1.36 -7.78 13.15
C THR A 43 0.67 -6.43 13.38
N GLY A 44 0.49 -6.04 14.65
CA GLY A 44 0.01 -4.71 15.04
C GLY A 44 -1.30 -4.32 14.37
N ARG A 45 -1.37 -3.07 13.86
CA ARG A 45 -2.59 -2.51 13.26
C ARG A 45 -3.10 -3.28 12.04
N ALA A 46 -2.23 -3.99 11.31
CA ALA A 46 -2.64 -4.82 10.18
C ALA A 46 -3.38 -6.06 10.65
N LEU A 47 -2.84 -6.76 11.66
CA LEU A 47 -3.52 -7.92 12.25
C LEU A 47 -4.84 -7.51 12.92
N GLU A 48 -4.86 -6.39 13.65
CA GLU A 48 -6.10 -5.84 14.23
C GLU A 48 -7.17 -5.57 13.18
N ALA A 49 -6.79 -5.05 12.01
CA ALA A 49 -7.73 -4.78 10.92
C ALA A 49 -8.25 -6.07 10.30
N PHE A 50 -7.38 -7.07 10.14
CA PHE A 50 -7.78 -8.41 9.69
C PHE A 50 -8.77 -9.06 10.66
N CYS A 51 -8.50 -9.05 11.97
CA CYS A 51 -9.36 -9.67 12.99
C CYS A 51 -10.74 -9.03 13.14
N ARG A 52 -10.98 -7.84 12.56
CA ARG A 52 -12.29 -7.18 12.56
C ARG A 52 -13.18 -7.61 11.39
N LEU A 53 -12.64 -8.35 10.43
CA LEU A 53 -13.40 -8.90 9.32
C LEU A 53 -14.32 -10.02 9.80
N SER A 54 -15.48 -10.15 9.16
CA SER A 54 -16.31 -11.36 9.31
C SER A 54 -15.60 -12.59 8.75
N GLU A 55 -16.02 -13.79 9.14
CA GLU A 55 -15.45 -15.05 8.63
C GLU A 55 -15.46 -15.10 7.09
N THR A 56 -16.56 -14.65 6.47
CA THR A 56 -16.68 -14.60 5.00
C THR A 56 -15.70 -13.62 4.38
N GLU A 57 -15.54 -12.42 4.96
CA GLU A 57 -14.60 -11.42 4.43
C GLU A 57 -13.15 -11.84 4.64
N ALA A 58 -12.83 -12.53 5.73
CA ALA A 58 -11.48 -12.99 6.06
C ALA A 58 -10.98 -14.08 5.11
N THR A 59 -11.86 -14.71 4.32
CA THR A 59 -11.48 -15.68 3.28
C THR A 59 -11.29 -15.07 1.89
N ASP A 60 -11.72 -13.82 1.67
CA ASP A 60 -11.57 -13.11 0.41
C ASP A 60 -10.31 -12.23 0.44
N TYR A 61 -9.28 -12.63 -0.31
CA TYR A 61 -8.01 -11.92 -0.34
C TYR A 61 -8.15 -10.47 -0.81
N ASP A 62 -8.97 -10.23 -1.84
CA ASP A 62 -9.14 -8.89 -2.40
C ASP A 62 -9.85 -7.98 -1.39
N ARG A 63 -10.80 -8.53 -0.64
CA ARG A 63 -11.44 -7.85 0.48
C ARG A 63 -10.47 -7.54 1.62
N VAL A 64 -9.69 -8.53 2.05
CA VAL A 64 -8.67 -8.37 3.10
C VAL A 64 -7.66 -7.29 2.71
N LYS A 65 -7.12 -7.38 1.49
CA LYS A 65 -6.17 -6.40 0.94
C LYS A 65 -6.76 -5.00 0.95
N GLY A 66 -8.00 -4.82 0.52
CA GLY A 66 -8.67 -3.53 0.54
C GLY A 66 -8.81 -2.94 1.95
N VAL A 67 -9.13 -3.76 2.95
CA VAL A 67 -9.22 -3.31 4.36
C VAL A 67 -7.85 -2.91 4.91
N LEU A 68 -6.81 -3.69 4.62
CA LEU A 68 -5.44 -3.37 5.00
C LEU A 68 -4.95 -2.09 4.33
N GLN A 69 -5.18 -1.94 3.03
CA GLN A 69 -4.84 -0.73 2.28
C GLN A 69 -5.53 0.50 2.87
N LYS A 70 -6.83 0.41 3.16
CA LYS A 70 -7.57 1.50 3.81
C LYS A 70 -7.02 1.84 5.20
N ARG A 71 -6.69 0.82 6.01
CA ARG A 71 -6.13 1.02 7.36
C ARG A 71 -4.79 1.79 7.36
N TYR A 72 -4.01 1.65 6.29
CA TYR A 72 -2.69 2.27 6.13
C TYR A 72 -2.69 3.50 5.22
N ASN A 73 -3.88 4.02 4.86
CA ASN A 73 -4.06 5.13 3.92
C ASN A 73 -3.31 4.88 2.59
N LEU A 74 -3.40 3.65 2.06
CA LEU A 74 -2.96 3.31 0.70
C LEU A 74 -4.10 3.62 -0.28
N THR A 75 -4.59 4.86 -0.23
CA THR A 75 -5.72 5.40 -1.01
C THR A 75 -5.24 6.60 -1.82
N GLU A 76 -6.05 7.07 -2.78
CA GLU A 76 -5.75 8.28 -3.56
C GLU A 76 -5.32 9.45 -2.63
N ASP A 77 -6.19 9.82 -1.69
CA ASP A 77 -5.92 10.89 -0.73
C ASP A 77 -4.74 10.59 0.21
N GLY A 78 -4.56 9.32 0.58
CA GLY A 78 -3.43 8.92 1.42
C GLY A 78 -2.07 9.13 0.75
N TYR A 79 -1.94 8.78 -0.53
CA TYR A 79 -0.71 9.03 -1.29
C TYR A 79 -0.53 10.51 -1.64
N ARG A 80 -1.62 11.23 -1.91
CA ARG A 80 -1.59 12.70 -2.04
C ARG A 80 -1.02 13.36 -0.79
N GLN A 81 -1.54 13.00 0.39
CA GLN A 81 -1.06 13.53 1.66
C GLN A 81 0.42 13.19 1.88
N ARG A 82 0.82 11.92 1.65
CA ARG A 82 2.23 11.50 1.74
C ARG A 82 3.14 12.33 0.82
N PHE A 83 2.73 12.56 -0.43
CA PHE A 83 3.48 13.40 -1.37
C PHE A 83 3.61 14.85 -0.89
N ARG A 84 2.54 15.43 -0.33
CA ARG A 84 2.52 16.82 0.13
C ARG A 84 3.26 17.05 1.45
N THR A 85 3.31 16.06 2.34
CA THR A 85 3.83 16.23 3.71
C THR A 85 5.08 15.42 4.03
N CYS A 86 5.59 14.57 3.13
CA CYS A 86 6.81 13.82 3.42
C CYS A 86 8.02 14.76 3.56
N SER A 87 8.91 14.39 4.46
CA SER A 87 10.22 15.02 4.66
C SER A 87 11.31 13.96 4.52
N PRO A 88 12.57 14.35 4.24
CA PRO A 88 13.69 13.42 4.25
C PRO A 88 13.77 12.67 5.58
N GLU A 89 14.01 11.37 5.52
CA GLU A 89 14.21 10.51 6.69
C GLU A 89 15.67 10.61 7.18
N GLU A 90 15.91 10.21 8.43
CA GLU A 90 17.27 10.20 8.99
C GLU A 90 18.16 9.24 8.19
N GLY A 91 19.26 9.78 7.64
CA GLY A 91 20.17 9.03 6.77
C GLY A 91 19.72 8.90 5.30
N GLU A 92 18.55 9.44 4.93
CA GLU A 92 18.09 9.48 3.54
C GLU A 92 18.82 10.59 2.77
N ASN A 93 19.47 10.24 1.66
CA ASN A 93 20.10 11.23 0.80
C ASN A 93 19.07 11.90 -0.14
N PRO A 94 19.38 13.08 -0.71
CA PRO A 94 18.44 13.81 -1.56
C PRO A 94 17.92 13.01 -2.77
N SER A 95 18.76 12.18 -3.39
CA SER A 95 18.37 11.36 -4.53
C SER A 95 17.35 10.28 -4.14
N MET A 96 17.54 9.63 -2.98
CA MET A 96 16.59 8.66 -2.42
C MET A 96 15.25 9.34 -2.10
N PHE A 97 15.29 10.53 -1.51
CA PHE A 97 14.08 11.29 -1.20
C PHE A 97 13.29 11.68 -2.46
N ILE A 98 13.98 12.11 -3.53
CA ILE A 98 13.34 12.41 -4.82
C ILE A 98 12.68 11.17 -5.42
N VAL A 99 13.31 10.00 -5.32
CA VAL A 99 12.72 8.74 -5.80
C VAL A 99 11.46 8.38 -4.99
N ARG A 100 11.49 8.57 -3.67
CA ARG A 100 10.33 8.32 -2.80
C ARG A 100 9.18 9.28 -3.10
N LEU A 101 9.46 10.57 -3.30
CA LEU A 101 8.50 11.57 -3.75
C LEU A 101 7.83 11.18 -5.07
N LYS A 102 8.63 10.78 -6.07
CA LYS A 102 8.11 10.31 -7.37
C LYS A 102 7.20 9.08 -7.20
N THR A 103 7.60 8.15 -6.34
CA THR A 103 6.80 6.95 -6.05
C THR A 103 5.44 7.31 -5.46
N TYR A 104 5.38 8.25 -4.50
CA TYR A 104 4.11 8.71 -3.95
C TYR A 104 3.23 9.39 -5.01
N LEU A 105 3.82 10.23 -5.86
CA LEU A 105 3.10 10.88 -6.95
C LEU A 105 2.53 9.87 -7.95
N GLU A 106 3.33 8.92 -8.42
CA GLU A 106 2.90 7.89 -9.37
C GLU A 106 1.79 7.00 -8.79
N ARG A 107 1.88 6.68 -7.49
CA ARG A 107 0.83 5.92 -6.78
C ARG A 107 -0.45 6.71 -6.63
N TRP A 108 -0.36 8.00 -6.31
CA TRP A 108 -1.51 8.89 -6.27
C TRP A 108 -2.19 8.97 -7.64
N MET A 109 -1.43 9.24 -8.71
CA MET A 109 -1.96 9.28 -10.08
C MET A 109 -2.65 7.97 -10.46
N LYS A 110 -2.01 6.83 -10.18
CA LYS A 110 -2.57 5.51 -10.48
C LYS A 110 -3.91 5.26 -9.78
N LEU A 111 -4.02 5.64 -8.50
CA LEU A 111 -5.25 5.45 -7.72
C LEU A 111 -6.34 6.48 -8.08
N ALA A 112 -5.96 7.64 -8.61
CA ALA A 112 -6.87 8.61 -9.21
C ALA A 112 -7.34 8.23 -10.63
N GLU A 113 -6.93 7.04 -11.13
CA GLU A 113 -7.16 6.58 -12.50
C GLU A 113 -6.61 7.54 -13.57
N ALA A 114 -5.58 8.31 -13.22
CA ALA A 114 -4.90 9.24 -14.11
C ALA A 114 -3.71 8.53 -14.81
N PRO A 115 -3.59 8.62 -16.15
CA PRO A 115 -2.41 8.09 -16.85
C PRO A 115 -1.16 8.89 -16.45
N LEU A 116 0.01 8.26 -16.52
CA LEU A 116 1.30 8.90 -16.18
C LEU A 116 1.78 9.82 -17.29
N THR A 117 1.04 10.90 -17.55
CA THR A 117 1.37 11.95 -18.51
C THR A 117 1.38 13.32 -17.86
N TYR A 118 2.06 14.27 -18.49
CA TYR A 118 2.13 15.64 -18.00
C TYR A 118 0.74 16.29 -17.95
N GLU A 119 -0.09 16.04 -18.96
CA GLU A 119 -1.43 16.59 -19.07
C GLU A 119 -2.32 16.09 -17.93
N ALA A 120 -2.31 14.78 -17.68
CA ALA A 120 -3.09 14.18 -16.59
C ALA A 120 -2.60 14.63 -15.22
N LEU A 121 -1.29 14.81 -15.03
CA LEU A 121 -0.72 15.37 -13.81
C LEU A 121 -1.22 16.81 -13.57
N ARG A 122 -1.18 17.65 -14.59
CA ARG A 122 -1.67 19.03 -14.51
C ARG A 122 -3.16 19.06 -14.15
N ASP A 123 -3.97 18.25 -14.82
CA ASP A 123 -5.41 18.21 -14.59
C ASP A 123 -5.74 17.64 -13.19
N LEU A 124 -4.97 16.64 -12.73
CA LEU A 124 -5.07 16.11 -11.37
C LEU A 124 -4.80 17.18 -10.31
N PHE A 125 -3.78 18.02 -10.50
CA PHE A 125 -3.45 19.10 -9.56
C PHE A 125 -4.49 20.22 -9.57
N VAL A 126 -5.07 20.55 -10.73
CA VAL A 126 -6.19 21.50 -10.83
C VAL A 126 -7.43 20.95 -10.11
N LYS A 127 -7.75 19.67 -10.32
CA LYS A 127 -8.85 18.98 -9.64
C LYS A 127 -8.63 18.95 -8.13
N GLU A 128 -7.42 18.65 -7.67
CA GLU A 128 -7.07 18.71 -6.25
C GLU A 128 -7.32 20.11 -5.67
N GLN A 129 -6.84 21.17 -6.34
CA GLN A 129 -7.00 22.55 -5.87
C GLN A 129 -8.47 23.01 -5.83
N PHE A 130 -9.32 22.46 -6.69
CA PHE A 130 -10.76 22.76 -6.68
C PHE A 130 -11.50 22.06 -5.53
N LEU A 131 -11.04 20.88 -5.11
CA LEU A 131 -11.69 20.07 -4.08
C LEU A 131 -11.23 20.41 -2.64
N ASN A 132 -10.10 21.10 -2.47
CA ASN A 132 -9.58 21.56 -1.18
C ASN A 132 -10.00 23.02 -0.91
#